data_AF-A0A533XSP1-F1
#
_entry.id   AF-A0A533XSP1-F1
#
_cell.length_a   1.000
_cell.length_b   1.000
_cell.length_c   1.000
_cell.angle_alpha   90.00
_cell.angle_beta   90.00
_cell.angle_gamma   90.00
#
_symmetry.space_group_name_H-M   'P 1'
#
loop_
_entity.id
_entity.type
_entity.pdbx_description
1 polymer ?
#
loop_
_entity_poly.entity_id
_entity_poly.type
_entity_poly.pdbx_seq_one_letter_code
_entity_poly.pdbx_strand_id
1 'polypeptide(L)'
;MKRKALTLGNYRHTLTVIRSLANAGFDVIVGRDEARTFTQFSRYASEIWDHPKFEEQDAFILALALLLNARSDIQLVFPIGESVLKCIAQNLDRIPAHARIIMPDPVTLLTCLDKARIYEIVSALHIPLPESRVARNFSELVVEAKSVGFPCIIKPNCSLNYFFNKKAIFCGSMDDIEKYFVLWPGGNEFLILQRYIEGYRPNCHFAAMHGRVLVYFEHDVIRTDRVDMTGLEVDGVSVPPTPILRKYCETLVQHLDYTGVGCIQFIADRQTSSFYFLEINPRLDATCVLPYHCGLDFPRMAVDLTGGSGECLPSWIESSIDYPVGRRVHWLLGDLRGLVHGLEDRTVNFYAVIRWLRQMLNALKMSDFHLTFSWRDPLPTGFLYWRMIVSGWNRVRSRVRARFAESSHRDTNQGAH
;
A
#
# COMPACT_ATOMS: atom_id res chain seq x y z
N MET A 1 22.26 -14.59 22.63
CA MET A 1 21.80 -14.82 21.25
C MET A 1 21.24 -13.51 20.70
N LYS A 2 21.48 -13.19 19.43
CA LYS A 2 20.79 -12.07 18.78
C LYS A 2 19.30 -12.39 18.66
N ARG A 3 18.45 -11.37 18.82
CA ARG A 3 16.99 -11.51 18.67
C ARG A 3 16.66 -11.66 17.19
N LYS A 4 15.78 -12.58 16.82
CA LYS A 4 15.34 -12.73 15.42
C LYS A 4 13.98 -12.13 15.18
N ALA A 5 13.81 -11.55 14.00
CA ALA A 5 12.55 -10.99 13.53
C ALA A 5 12.18 -11.59 12.18
N LEU A 6 10.99 -12.17 12.10
CA LEU A 6 10.41 -12.70 10.85
C LEU A 6 9.57 -11.62 10.18
N THR A 7 9.92 -11.21 8.98
CA THR A 7 9.09 -10.31 8.16
C THR A 7 8.20 -11.12 7.24
N LEU A 8 6.91 -10.78 7.16
CA LEU A 8 5.95 -11.49 6.32
C LEU A 8 5.37 -10.56 5.25
N GLY A 9 5.63 -10.90 3.99
CA GLY A 9 5.21 -10.13 2.83
C GLY A 9 6.37 -9.39 2.17
N ASN A 10 6.52 -9.60 0.86
CA ASN A 10 7.65 -9.11 0.07
C ASN A 10 7.22 -7.89 -0.78
N TYR A 11 7.14 -6.73 -0.14
CA TYR A 11 6.73 -5.45 -0.71
C TYR A 11 7.89 -4.45 -0.74
N ARG A 12 7.74 -3.34 -1.47
CA ARG A 12 8.76 -2.26 -1.53
C ARG A 12 9.18 -1.74 -0.15
N HIS A 13 8.22 -1.57 0.77
CA HIS A 13 8.46 -1.10 2.13
C HIS A 13 9.00 -2.18 3.07
N THR A 14 8.91 -3.47 2.71
CA THR A 14 9.60 -4.54 3.44
C THR A 14 11.11 -4.29 3.48
N LEU A 15 11.71 -3.71 2.43
CA LEU A 15 13.13 -3.35 2.46
C LEU A 15 13.47 -2.33 3.55
N THR A 16 12.63 -1.33 3.77
CA THR A 16 12.79 -0.35 4.84
C THR A 16 12.76 -1.05 6.20
N VAL A 17 11.81 -1.96 6.39
CA VAL A 17 11.69 -2.76 7.63
C VAL A 17 12.92 -3.63 7.85
N ILE A 18 13.36 -4.40 6.86
CA ILE A 18 14.55 -5.26 6.97
C ILE A 18 15.78 -4.43 7.37
N ARG A 19 16.00 -3.29 6.70
CA ARG A 19 17.14 -2.41 6.97
C ARG A 19 17.08 -1.80 8.38
N SER A 20 15.91 -1.30 8.78
CA SER A 20 15.69 -0.75 10.13
C SER A 20 15.96 -1.81 11.20
N LEU A 21 15.33 -2.98 11.10
CA LEU A 21 15.48 -4.05 12.10
C LEU A 21 16.91 -4.56 12.19
N ALA A 22 17.61 -4.73 11.05
CA ALA A 22 19.00 -5.15 11.06
C ALA A 22 19.92 -4.08 11.70
N ASN A 23 19.70 -2.80 11.42
CA ASN A 23 20.43 -1.70 12.09
C ASN A 23 20.12 -1.64 13.60
N ALA A 24 18.92 -2.06 14.00
CA ALA A 24 18.51 -2.24 15.39
C ALA A 24 19.06 -3.52 16.05
N GLY A 25 19.86 -4.32 15.33
CA GLY A 25 20.55 -5.49 15.86
C GLY A 25 19.76 -6.80 15.81
N PHE A 26 18.64 -6.84 15.08
CA PHE A 26 17.91 -8.08 14.82
C PHE A 26 18.56 -8.86 13.67
N ASP A 27 18.58 -10.19 13.77
CA ASP A 27 18.79 -11.03 12.60
C ASP A 27 17.43 -11.22 11.90
N VAL A 28 17.34 -10.78 10.65
CA VAL A 28 16.05 -10.66 9.97
C VAL A 28 15.81 -11.88 9.07
N ILE A 29 14.73 -12.59 9.34
CA ILE A 29 14.23 -13.69 8.52
C ILE A 29 13.20 -13.11 7.55
N VAL A 30 13.34 -13.41 6.26
CA VAL A 30 12.40 -12.96 5.21
C VAL A 30 11.48 -14.10 4.85
N GLY A 31 10.18 -13.93 5.16
CA GLY A 31 9.11 -14.79 4.66
C GLY A 31 8.93 -14.59 3.16
N ARG A 32 8.99 -15.69 2.41
CA ARG A 32 8.90 -15.70 0.95
C ARG A 32 7.73 -16.59 0.52
N ASP A 33 6.83 -15.98 -0.26
CA ASP A 33 5.94 -16.70 -1.15
C ASP A 33 6.49 -16.64 -2.59
N GLU A 34 6.12 -17.60 -3.44
CA GLU A 34 6.64 -17.70 -4.80
C GLU A 34 6.26 -16.50 -5.70
N ALA A 35 5.22 -15.74 -5.32
CA ALA A 35 4.67 -14.67 -6.15
C ALA A 35 5.52 -13.39 -6.11
N ARG A 36 6.19 -13.11 -4.98
CA ARG A 36 6.93 -11.86 -4.77
C ARG A 36 8.27 -12.12 -4.14
N THR A 37 9.32 -11.93 -4.94
CA THR A 37 10.68 -12.24 -4.56
C THR A 37 11.58 -11.09 -4.98
N PHE A 38 12.07 -10.28 -4.05
CA PHE A 38 13.23 -9.40 -4.27
C PHE A 38 13.92 -8.96 -2.97
N THR A 39 13.20 -8.87 -1.85
CA THR A 39 13.79 -8.43 -0.58
C THR A 39 14.81 -9.42 -0.01
N GLN A 40 14.74 -10.70 -0.38
CA GLN A 40 15.69 -11.74 0.04
C GLN A 40 17.10 -11.52 -0.52
N PHE A 41 17.27 -10.69 -1.55
CA PHE A 41 18.58 -10.28 -2.04
C PHE A 41 19.21 -9.16 -1.20
N SER A 42 18.51 -8.68 -0.16
CA SER A 42 19.06 -7.67 0.72
C SER A 42 20.19 -8.28 1.53
N ARG A 43 21.30 -7.55 1.65
CA ARG A 43 22.42 -7.98 2.51
C ARG A 43 22.04 -8.08 4.00
N TYR A 44 20.91 -7.48 4.36
CA TYR A 44 20.37 -7.43 5.72
C TYR A 44 19.39 -8.58 6.00
N ALA A 45 19.04 -9.38 4.99
CA ALA A 45 18.31 -10.63 5.18
C ALA A 45 19.29 -11.73 5.64
N SER A 46 19.04 -12.29 6.82
CA SER A 46 19.88 -13.33 7.43
C SER A 46 19.45 -14.74 7.04
N GLU A 47 18.14 -14.99 7.01
CA GLU A 47 17.54 -16.27 6.65
C GLU A 47 16.33 -16.03 5.75
N ILE A 48 15.94 -17.07 5.01
CA ILE A 48 14.72 -17.09 4.20
C ILE A 48 13.83 -18.21 4.73
N TRP A 49 12.55 -17.92 4.90
CA TRP A 49 11.54 -18.93 5.20
C TRP A 49 10.51 -18.97 4.08
N ASP A 50 10.46 -20.08 3.36
CA ASP A 50 9.43 -20.33 2.36
C ASP A 50 8.13 -20.77 3.03
N HIS A 51 7.02 -20.16 2.63
CA HIS A 51 5.72 -20.43 3.23
C HIS A 51 4.60 -20.49 2.18
N PRO A 52 3.47 -21.17 2.50
CA PRO A 52 2.27 -21.14 1.67
C PRO A 52 1.76 -19.70 1.46
N LYS A 53 0.99 -19.49 0.39
CA LYS A 53 0.42 -18.16 0.11
C LYS A 53 -0.55 -17.73 1.21
N PHE A 54 -0.67 -16.42 1.45
CA PHE A 54 -1.59 -15.90 2.46
C PHE A 54 -3.07 -16.17 2.14
N GLU A 55 -3.39 -16.36 0.86
CA GLU A 55 -4.72 -16.77 0.41
C GLU A 55 -5.08 -18.21 0.85
N GLU A 56 -4.08 -19.06 1.07
CA GLU A 56 -4.22 -20.41 1.63
C GLU A 56 -4.15 -20.36 3.15
N GLN A 57 -5.07 -19.61 3.77
CA GLN A 57 -4.98 -19.18 5.18
C GLN A 57 -4.64 -20.31 6.15
N ASP A 58 -5.34 -21.45 6.08
CA ASP A 58 -5.11 -22.56 7.00
C ASP A 58 -3.73 -23.18 6.87
N ALA A 59 -3.26 -23.36 5.63
CA ALA A 59 -1.94 -23.92 5.35
C ALA A 59 -0.84 -22.95 5.82
N PHE A 60 -1.02 -21.66 5.56
CA PHE A 60 -0.10 -20.62 5.99
C PHE A 60 0.00 -20.52 7.52
N ILE A 61 -1.14 -20.45 8.22
CA ILE A 61 -1.16 -20.34 9.69
C ILE A 61 -0.58 -21.59 10.34
N LEU A 62 -0.89 -22.79 9.82
CA LEU A 62 -0.29 -24.03 10.30
C LEU A 62 1.24 -24.02 10.13
N ALA A 63 1.73 -23.63 8.96
CA ALA A 63 3.17 -23.53 8.70
C ALA A 63 3.86 -22.50 9.61
N LEU A 64 3.23 -21.35 9.83
CA LEU A 64 3.74 -20.30 10.73
C LEU A 64 3.80 -20.80 12.18
N ALA A 65 2.74 -21.44 12.68
CA ALA A 65 2.70 -21.98 14.02
C ALA A 65 3.77 -23.08 14.24
N LEU A 66 3.95 -23.97 13.25
CA LEU A 66 5.00 -25.00 13.28
C LEU A 66 6.40 -24.39 13.32
N LEU A 67 6.67 -23.36 12.49
CA LEU A 67 7.94 -22.65 12.51
C LEU A 67 8.20 -22.05 13.90
N LEU A 68 7.26 -21.26 14.42
CA LEU A 68 7.43 -20.54 15.68
C LEU A 68 7.59 -21.51 16.86
N ASN A 69 6.85 -22.62 16.90
CA ASN A 69 7.03 -23.66 17.91
C ASN A 69 8.41 -24.32 17.85
N ALA A 70 8.96 -24.53 16.64
CA ALA A 70 10.29 -25.10 16.46
C ALA A 70 11.43 -24.08 16.68
N ARG A 71 11.13 -22.78 16.67
CA ARG A 71 12.10 -21.67 16.64
C ARG A 71 11.74 -20.58 17.64
N SER A 72 11.94 -20.87 18.93
CA SER A 72 11.72 -19.90 20.02
C SER A 72 12.67 -18.70 19.99
N ASP A 73 13.71 -18.72 19.15
CA ASP A 73 14.58 -17.58 18.85
C ASP A 73 13.88 -16.50 18.00
N ILE A 74 12.77 -16.84 17.32
CA ILE A 74 11.92 -15.91 16.57
C ILE A 74 10.91 -15.27 17.55
N GLN A 75 11.32 -14.18 18.17
CA GLN A 75 10.51 -13.46 19.16
C GLN A 75 9.55 -12.45 18.55
N LEU A 76 9.81 -12.06 17.30
CA LEU A 76 9.09 -11.01 16.61
C LEU A 76 8.64 -11.47 15.23
N VAL A 77 7.36 -11.26 14.93
CA VAL A 77 6.81 -11.41 13.58
C VAL A 77 6.29 -10.05 13.15
N PHE A 78 6.72 -9.58 11.98
CA PHE A 78 6.35 -8.31 11.40
C PHE A 78 5.58 -8.53 10.10
N PRO A 79 4.24 -8.63 10.17
CA PRO A 79 3.38 -8.65 8.99
C PRO A 79 3.41 -7.30 8.28
N ILE A 80 3.69 -7.31 6.98
CA ILE A 80 3.90 -6.09 6.20
C ILE A 80 2.64 -5.68 5.43
N GLY A 81 1.93 -6.64 4.86
CA GLY A 81 0.74 -6.40 4.04
C GLY A 81 -0.58 -6.61 4.78
N GLU A 82 -1.65 -6.00 4.28
CA GLU A 82 -3.00 -6.16 4.85
C GLU A 82 -3.51 -7.60 4.78
N SER A 83 -3.18 -8.36 3.73
CA SER A 83 -3.66 -9.74 3.58
C SER A 83 -3.12 -10.65 4.68
N VAL A 84 -1.83 -10.54 5.00
CA VAL A 84 -1.20 -11.31 6.08
C VAL A 84 -1.64 -10.82 7.46
N LEU A 85 -1.81 -9.50 7.64
CA LEU A 85 -2.35 -8.93 8.88
C LEU A 85 -3.75 -9.48 9.16
N LYS A 86 -4.65 -9.43 8.18
CA LYS A 86 -6.01 -9.96 8.29
C LYS A 86 -5.98 -11.46 8.60
N CYS A 87 -5.19 -12.24 7.88
CA CYS A 87 -5.05 -13.68 8.08
C CYS A 87 -4.60 -14.03 9.51
N ILE A 88 -3.58 -13.35 10.04
CA ILE A 88 -3.09 -13.56 11.40
C ILE A 88 -4.10 -13.07 12.44
N ALA A 89 -4.73 -11.91 12.24
CA ALA A 89 -5.71 -11.37 13.18
C ALA A 89 -6.92 -12.31 13.37
N GLN A 90 -7.34 -13.00 12.30
CA GLN A 90 -8.44 -13.97 12.32
C GLN A 90 -8.05 -15.33 12.94
N ASN A 91 -6.75 -15.59 13.14
CA ASN A 91 -6.22 -16.87 13.60
C ASN A 91 -5.18 -16.69 14.74
N LEU A 92 -5.29 -15.61 15.51
CA LEU A 92 -4.27 -15.22 16.48
C LEU A 92 -4.12 -16.27 17.60
N ASP A 93 -5.21 -16.96 17.94
CA ASP A 93 -5.27 -18.06 18.90
C ASP A 93 -4.39 -19.26 18.53
N ARG A 94 -4.09 -19.44 17.23
CA ARG A 94 -3.24 -20.51 16.71
C ARG A 94 -1.75 -20.14 16.72
N ILE A 95 -1.41 -18.90 17.05
CA ILE A 95 -0.04 -18.40 17.05
C ILE A 95 0.59 -18.56 18.43
N PRO A 96 1.81 -19.12 18.55
CA PRO A 96 2.47 -19.28 19.85
C PRO A 96 2.69 -17.95 20.57
N ALA A 97 2.27 -17.86 21.84
CA ALA A 97 2.29 -16.63 22.64
C ALA A 97 3.68 -15.99 22.85
N HIS A 98 4.77 -16.75 22.65
CA HIS A 98 6.13 -16.20 22.74
C HIS A 98 6.49 -15.29 21.55
N ALA A 99 5.82 -15.47 20.40
CA ALA A 99 6.05 -14.71 19.19
C ALA A 99 5.16 -13.47 19.19
N ARG A 100 5.77 -12.30 19.34
CA ARG A 100 5.05 -11.03 19.32
C ARG A 100 4.73 -10.63 17.89
N ILE A 101 3.45 -10.42 17.60
CA ILE A 101 3.00 -9.99 16.28
C ILE A 101 2.91 -8.46 16.27
N ILE A 102 3.66 -7.81 15.37
CA ILE A 102 3.59 -6.36 15.17
C ILE A 102 2.30 -6.01 14.42
N MET A 103 1.24 -5.69 15.16
CA MET A 103 -0.02 -5.23 14.62
C MET A 103 -0.83 -4.49 15.70
N PRO A 104 -1.79 -3.63 15.31
CA PRO A 104 -2.85 -3.20 16.23
C PRO A 104 -3.65 -4.40 16.76
N ASP A 105 -4.45 -4.20 17.80
CA ASP A 105 -5.33 -5.28 18.25
C ASP A 105 -6.25 -5.75 17.09
N PRO A 106 -6.63 -7.05 17.07
CA PRO A 106 -7.40 -7.62 15.96
C PRO A 106 -8.70 -6.87 15.65
N VAL A 107 -9.40 -6.33 16.66
CA VAL A 107 -10.70 -5.66 16.47
C VAL A 107 -10.49 -4.32 15.77
N THR A 108 -9.54 -3.52 16.22
CA THR A 108 -9.17 -2.24 15.60
C THR A 108 -8.67 -2.44 14.18
N LEU A 109 -7.79 -3.44 13.97
CA LEU A 109 -7.27 -3.79 12.65
C LEU A 109 -8.41 -4.14 11.69
N LEU A 110 -9.30 -5.06 12.06
CA LEU A 110 -10.42 -5.47 11.20
C LEU A 110 -11.40 -4.33 10.95
N THR A 111 -11.65 -3.46 11.94
CA THR A 111 -12.47 -2.25 11.79
C THR A 111 -11.87 -1.28 10.77
N CYS A 112 -10.54 -1.10 10.79
CA CYS A 112 -9.84 -0.23 9.82
C CYS A 112 -9.89 -0.79 8.39
N LEU A 113 -9.91 -2.11 8.21
CA LEU A 113 -9.95 -2.77 6.89
C LEU A 113 -11.37 -2.82 6.28
N ASP A 114 -12.41 -2.57 7.08
CA ASP A 114 -13.79 -2.46 6.62
C ASP A 114 -14.12 -1.01 6.27
N LYS A 115 -14.25 -0.71 4.97
CA LYS A 115 -14.51 0.65 4.51
C LYS A 115 -15.87 1.18 4.94
N ALA A 116 -16.89 0.33 5.00
CA ALA A 116 -18.22 0.77 5.42
C ALA A 116 -18.17 1.19 6.89
N ARG A 117 -17.57 0.32 7.73
CA ARG A 117 -17.47 0.58 9.17
C ARG A 117 -16.63 1.82 9.48
N ILE A 118 -15.47 1.98 8.84
CA ILE A 118 -14.63 3.15 9.09
C ILE A 118 -15.29 4.43 8.55
N TYR A 119 -16.06 4.37 7.45
CA TYR A 119 -16.79 5.53 6.91
C TYR A 119 -17.93 5.99 7.84
N GLU A 120 -18.62 5.06 8.50
CA GLU A 120 -19.58 5.37 9.58
C GLU A 120 -18.88 6.09 10.74
N ILE A 121 -17.74 5.57 11.19
CA ILE A 121 -16.97 6.14 12.31
C ILE A 121 -16.50 7.56 11.99
N VAL A 122 -15.83 7.77 10.85
CA VAL A 122 -15.30 9.11 10.49
C VAL A 122 -16.43 10.12 10.30
N SER A 123 -17.58 9.71 9.75
CA SER A 123 -18.76 10.58 9.62
C SER A 123 -19.32 10.97 10.99
N ALA A 124 -19.43 10.03 11.93
CA ALA A 124 -19.87 10.30 13.30
C ALA A 124 -18.89 11.22 14.06
N LEU A 125 -17.60 11.16 13.73
CA LEU A 125 -16.56 12.04 14.27
C LEU A 125 -16.48 13.40 13.55
N HIS A 126 -17.36 13.67 12.58
CA HIS A 126 -17.35 14.89 11.76
C HIS A 126 -16.04 15.12 11.00
N ILE A 127 -15.32 14.04 10.68
CA ILE A 127 -14.17 14.09 9.77
C ILE A 127 -14.75 14.05 8.35
N PRO A 128 -14.48 15.06 7.49
CA PRO A 128 -15.12 15.13 6.18
C PRO A 128 -14.85 13.88 5.34
N LEU A 129 -15.89 13.31 4.75
CA LEU A 129 -15.85 12.21 3.80
C LEU A 129 -16.42 12.72 2.47
N PRO A 130 -15.90 12.32 1.30
CA PRO A 130 -16.59 12.63 0.06
C PRO A 130 -17.97 11.97 0.08
N GLU A 131 -18.98 12.64 -0.50
CA GLU A 131 -20.34 12.10 -0.52
C GLU A 131 -20.34 10.65 -1.02
N SER A 132 -20.86 9.74 -0.19
CA SER A 132 -20.79 8.31 -0.43
C SER A 132 -22.15 7.64 -0.24
N ARG A 133 -22.41 6.58 -0.99
CA ARG A 133 -23.58 5.70 -0.92
C ARG A 133 -23.18 4.25 -1.11
N VAL A 134 -24.04 3.33 -0.67
CA VAL A 134 -23.83 1.88 -0.78
C VAL A 134 -24.89 1.30 -1.71
N ALA A 135 -24.46 0.51 -2.68
CA ALA A 135 -25.36 -0.29 -3.52
C ALA A 135 -25.09 -1.78 -3.32
N ARG A 136 -26.15 -2.60 -3.26
CA ARG A 136 -26.09 -4.06 -3.09
C ARG A 136 -26.44 -4.85 -4.35
N ASN A 137 -26.94 -4.15 -5.36
CA ASN A 137 -27.32 -4.71 -6.65
C ASN A 137 -27.28 -3.61 -7.72
N PHE A 138 -27.52 -4.00 -8.97
CA PHE A 138 -27.48 -3.06 -10.09
C PHE A 138 -28.55 -1.97 -10.05
N SER A 139 -29.75 -2.31 -9.58
CA SER A 139 -30.82 -1.33 -9.52
C SER A 139 -30.47 -0.22 -8.52
N GLU A 140 -29.94 -0.59 -7.35
CA GLU A 140 -29.40 0.36 -6.38
C GLU A 140 -28.21 1.13 -6.97
N LEU A 141 -27.29 0.45 -7.66
CA LEU A 141 -26.10 1.11 -8.25
C LEU A 141 -26.49 2.29 -9.15
N VAL A 142 -27.50 2.11 -9.99
CA VAL A 142 -28.00 3.16 -10.89
C VAL A 142 -28.68 4.30 -10.13
N VAL A 143 -29.49 3.99 -9.12
CA VAL A 143 -30.20 4.99 -8.31
C VAL A 143 -29.21 5.81 -7.48
N GLU A 144 -28.30 5.15 -6.78
CA GLU A 144 -27.30 5.79 -5.93
C GLU A 144 -26.29 6.60 -6.75
N ALA A 145 -25.92 6.16 -7.96
CA ALA A 145 -25.05 6.92 -8.84
C ALA A 145 -25.67 8.27 -9.24
N LYS A 146 -26.97 8.29 -9.53
CA LYS A 146 -27.71 9.53 -9.81
C LYS A 146 -27.81 10.43 -8.59
N SER A 147 -27.95 9.85 -7.38
CA SER A 147 -27.98 10.63 -6.14
C SER A 147 -26.62 11.27 -5.83
N VAL A 148 -25.51 10.54 -6.00
CA VAL A 148 -24.15 11.05 -5.75
C VAL A 148 -23.74 12.07 -6.83
N GLY A 149 -24.20 11.87 -8.07
CA GLY A 149 -23.83 12.69 -9.22
C GLY A 149 -22.47 12.30 -9.82
N PHE A 150 -22.20 12.86 -11.00
CA PHE A 150 -20.97 12.60 -11.75
C PHE A 150 -20.02 13.80 -11.74
N PRO A 151 -18.69 13.59 -11.80
CA PRO A 151 -18.02 12.28 -11.83
C PRO A 151 -18.03 11.57 -10.47
N CYS A 152 -18.08 10.24 -10.49
CA CYS A 152 -18.03 9.40 -9.29
C CYS A 152 -17.00 8.28 -9.41
N ILE A 153 -16.68 7.66 -8.27
CA ILE A 153 -15.83 6.50 -8.15
C ILE A 153 -16.64 5.37 -7.52
N ILE A 154 -16.57 4.18 -8.12
CA ILE A 154 -17.11 2.95 -7.54
C ILE A 154 -15.96 2.12 -6.98
N LYS A 155 -16.08 1.67 -5.73
CA LYS A 155 -15.06 0.94 -4.96
C LYS A 155 -15.65 -0.31 -4.30
N PRO A 156 -14.83 -1.35 -4.05
CA PRO A 156 -15.27 -2.51 -3.27
C PRO A 156 -15.26 -2.17 -1.77
N ASN A 157 -16.06 -2.91 -0.99
CA ASN A 157 -16.20 -2.71 0.46
C ASN A 157 -14.90 -2.96 1.25
N CYS A 158 -14.07 -3.90 0.80
CA CYS A 158 -12.83 -4.26 1.44
C CYS A 158 -11.64 -3.66 0.67
N SER A 159 -10.65 -3.12 1.38
CA SER A 159 -9.42 -2.57 0.77
C SER A 159 -8.57 -3.60 0.02
N LEU A 160 -8.79 -4.88 0.30
CA LEU A 160 -8.13 -6.02 -0.33
C LEU A 160 -8.76 -6.44 -1.67
N ASN A 161 -10.02 -6.08 -1.91
CA ASN A 161 -10.75 -6.52 -3.10
C ASN A 161 -10.41 -5.64 -4.31
N TYR A 162 -10.37 -6.25 -5.49
CA TYR A 162 -10.23 -5.59 -6.77
C TYR A 162 -11.35 -6.08 -7.68
N PHE A 163 -11.87 -5.21 -8.54
CA PHE A 163 -12.63 -5.62 -9.71
C PHE A 163 -11.94 -5.06 -10.95
N PHE A 164 -11.85 -5.88 -12.00
CA PHE A 164 -11.19 -5.52 -13.26
C PHE A 164 -9.72 -5.07 -13.09
N ASN A 165 -8.98 -5.68 -12.14
CA ASN A 165 -7.59 -5.31 -11.79
C ASN A 165 -7.42 -3.85 -11.30
N LYS A 166 -8.50 -3.23 -10.80
CA LYS A 166 -8.49 -1.87 -10.26
C LYS A 166 -9.10 -1.86 -8.85
N LYS A 167 -8.57 -0.98 -7.99
CA LYS A 167 -9.11 -0.72 -6.64
C LYS A 167 -10.38 0.13 -6.66
N ALA A 168 -10.62 0.80 -7.79
CA ALA A 168 -11.64 1.79 -7.98
C ALA A 168 -11.89 1.98 -9.49
N ILE A 169 -13.13 2.27 -9.87
CA ILE A 169 -13.50 2.61 -11.24
C ILE A 169 -14.03 4.04 -11.24
N PHE A 170 -13.40 4.90 -12.04
CA PHE A 170 -13.90 6.23 -12.34
C PHE A 170 -15.03 6.14 -13.36
N CYS A 171 -16.14 6.81 -13.07
CA CYS A 171 -17.28 6.95 -13.96
C CYS A 171 -17.56 8.45 -14.15
N GLY A 172 -17.43 8.92 -15.39
CA GLY A 172 -17.78 10.28 -15.78
C GLY A 172 -19.24 10.43 -16.16
N SER A 173 -19.93 9.32 -16.47
CA SER A 173 -21.35 9.30 -16.82
C SER A 173 -22.02 7.97 -16.45
N MET A 174 -23.35 7.89 -16.64
CA MET A 174 -24.10 6.64 -16.52
C MET A 174 -23.60 5.57 -17.50
N ASP A 175 -23.25 5.95 -18.73
CA ASP A 175 -22.75 5.03 -19.76
C ASP A 175 -21.48 4.29 -19.30
N ASP A 176 -20.62 4.95 -18.51
CA ASP A 176 -19.44 4.30 -17.94
C ASP A 176 -19.84 3.19 -16.95
N ILE A 177 -20.88 3.40 -16.15
CA ILE A 177 -21.38 2.40 -15.20
C ILE A 177 -21.91 1.19 -15.97
N GLU A 178 -22.76 1.41 -16.98
CA GLU A 178 -23.33 0.34 -17.81
C GLU A 178 -22.25 -0.45 -18.54
N LYS A 179 -21.18 0.24 -18.98
CA LYS A 179 -20.02 -0.38 -19.64
C LYS A 179 -19.18 -1.23 -18.70
N TYR A 180 -18.88 -0.73 -17.49
CA TYR A 180 -18.00 -1.44 -16.55
C TYR A 180 -18.73 -2.51 -15.75
N PHE A 181 -19.99 -2.27 -15.40
CA PHE A 181 -20.80 -3.12 -14.53
C PHE A 181 -21.91 -3.80 -15.34
N VAL A 182 -21.52 -4.58 -16.35
CA VAL A 182 -22.45 -5.48 -17.07
C VAL A 182 -22.87 -6.65 -16.17
N LEU A 183 -21.93 -7.15 -15.35
CA LEU A 183 -22.14 -8.20 -14.35
C LEU A 183 -21.69 -7.71 -12.98
N TRP A 184 -22.42 -8.13 -11.93
CA TRP A 184 -22.11 -7.74 -10.57
C TRP A 184 -20.76 -8.38 -10.21
N PRO A 185 -19.77 -7.61 -9.73
CA PRO A 185 -18.45 -8.15 -9.48
C PRO A 185 -18.52 -9.17 -8.33
N GLY A 186 -18.34 -10.46 -8.68
CA GLY A 186 -18.40 -11.57 -7.73
C GLY A 186 -17.47 -11.36 -6.52
N GLY A 187 -17.89 -11.87 -5.37
CA GLY A 187 -17.15 -11.72 -4.10
C GLY A 187 -17.31 -10.36 -3.42
N ASN A 188 -18.20 -9.48 -3.91
CA ASN A 188 -18.56 -8.23 -3.25
C ASN A 188 -20.05 -8.27 -2.89
N GLU A 189 -20.37 -8.20 -1.60
CA GLU A 189 -21.77 -8.11 -1.14
C GLU A 189 -22.40 -6.75 -1.45
N PHE A 190 -21.56 -5.70 -1.48
CA PHE A 190 -21.96 -4.35 -1.80
C PHE A 190 -20.79 -3.55 -2.38
N LEU A 191 -21.12 -2.48 -3.10
CA LEU A 191 -20.19 -1.51 -3.67
C LEU A 191 -20.41 -0.15 -3.03
N ILE A 192 -19.33 0.62 -2.90
CA ILE A 192 -19.37 1.99 -2.42
C ILE A 192 -19.28 2.91 -3.63
N LEU A 193 -20.29 3.75 -3.83
CA LEU A 193 -20.27 4.85 -4.78
C LEU A 193 -19.87 6.11 -4.03
N GLN A 194 -18.96 6.87 -4.59
CA GLN A 194 -18.40 8.05 -3.93
C GLN A 194 -18.18 9.16 -4.94
N ARG A 195 -18.50 10.41 -4.57
CA ARG A 195 -18.17 11.57 -5.40
C ARG A 195 -16.67 11.62 -5.69
N TYR A 196 -16.31 11.81 -6.94
CA TYR A 196 -14.91 12.00 -7.32
C TYR A 196 -14.45 13.39 -6.85
N ILE A 197 -13.33 13.43 -6.14
CA ILE A 197 -12.66 14.67 -5.74
C ILE A 197 -11.37 14.77 -6.54
N GLU A 198 -11.22 15.86 -7.30
CA GLU A 198 -9.98 16.15 -8.01
C GLU A 198 -9.01 16.84 -7.06
N GLY A 199 -7.88 16.18 -6.76
CA GLY A 199 -7.03 16.61 -5.67
C GLY A 199 -5.66 15.97 -5.65
N TYR A 200 -4.88 16.35 -4.63
CA TYR A 200 -3.67 15.61 -4.24
C TYR A 200 -3.94 14.82 -2.96
N ARG A 201 -3.06 13.88 -2.62
CA ARG A 201 -3.22 13.03 -1.43
C ARG A 201 -2.19 13.39 -0.37
N PRO A 202 -2.60 14.02 0.74
CA PRO A 202 -1.82 14.03 1.97
C PRO A 202 -1.83 12.66 2.62
N ASN A 203 -0.65 12.17 3.00
CA ASN A 203 -0.47 10.95 3.76
C ASN A 203 0.07 11.31 5.15
N CYS A 204 -0.68 10.93 6.19
CA CYS A 204 -0.40 11.24 7.58
C CYS A 204 0.05 9.96 8.30
N HIS A 205 1.35 9.76 8.41
CA HIS A 205 1.94 8.66 9.18
C HIS A 205 1.90 8.96 10.67
N PHE A 206 1.58 7.96 11.47
CA PHE A 206 1.54 8.10 12.91
C PHE A 206 2.03 6.87 13.65
N ALA A 207 2.54 7.10 14.85
CA ALA A 207 2.80 6.09 15.87
C ALA A 207 1.96 6.48 17.08
N ALA A 208 1.17 5.56 17.61
CA ALA A 208 0.21 5.83 18.66
C ALA A 208 0.21 4.73 19.73
N MET A 209 -0.23 5.09 20.93
CA MET A 209 -0.40 4.18 22.05
C MET A 209 -1.64 4.61 22.84
N HIS A 210 -2.57 3.68 23.06
CA HIS A 210 -3.84 3.92 23.76
C HIS A 210 -4.56 5.18 23.27
N GLY A 211 -4.71 5.29 21.94
CA GLY A 211 -5.40 6.41 21.31
C GLY A 211 -4.64 7.74 21.30
N ARG A 212 -3.44 7.81 21.89
CA ARG A 212 -2.59 9.02 21.86
C ARG A 212 -1.59 8.93 20.71
N VAL A 213 -1.61 9.92 19.81
CA VAL A 213 -0.56 10.10 18.79
C VAL A 213 0.73 10.55 19.47
N LEU A 214 1.81 9.80 19.25
CA LEU A 214 3.14 10.03 19.83
C LEU A 214 4.10 10.64 18.80
N VAL A 215 4.02 10.17 17.55
CA VAL A 215 4.79 10.69 16.41
C VAL A 215 3.83 10.93 15.26
N TYR A 216 4.02 12.04 14.58
CA TYR A 216 3.25 12.44 13.41
C TYR A 216 4.20 12.86 12.29
N PHE A 217 3.96 12.38 11.08
CA PHE A 217 4.70 12.77 9.89
C PHE A 217 3.76 12.92 8.71
N GLU A 218 3.88 14.02 7.98
CA GLU A 218 3.03 14.33 6.83
C GLU A 218 3.86 14.49 5.56
N HIS A 219 3.34 13.92 4.48
CA HIS A 219 3.86 14.17 3.14
C HIS A 219 2.75 14.20 2.11
N ASP A 220 2.99 14.95 1.04
CA ASP A 220 2.09 15.03 -0.10
C ASP A 220 2.53 14.08 -1.21
N VAL A 221 1.57 13.34 -1.76
CA VAL A 221 1.73 12.59 -3.01
C VAL A 221 1.68 13.56 -4.18
N ILE A 222 2.84 13.81 -4.79
CA ILE A 222 2.96 14.70 -5.95
C ILE A 222 2.52 13.99 -7.22
N ARG A 223 2.85 12.69 -7.35
CA ARG A 223 2.49 11.90 -8.53
C ARG A 223 2.32 10.43 -8.20
N THR A 224 1.53 9.76 -9.03
CA THR A 224 1.31 8.31 -8.97
C THR A 224 1.76 7.61 -10.25
N ASP A 225 1.82 6.29 -10.23
CA ASP A 225 2.03 5.45 -11.42
C ASP A 225 0.80 5.43 -12.37
N ARG A 226 -0.20 6.28 -12.12
CA ARG A 226 -1.36 6.53 -12.99
C ARG A 226 -1.59 8.03 -13.20
N VAL A 227 -2.14 8.38 -14.36
CA VAL A 227 -2.45 9.77 -14.73
C VAL A 227 -3.55 10.37 -13.85
N ASP A 228 -4.53 9.55 -13.45
CA ASP A 228 -5.72 9.93 -12.69
C ASP A 228 -5.49 10.04 -11.17
N MET A 229 -4.24 9.93 -10.71
CA MET A 229 -3.83 9.96 -9.30
C MET A 229 -4.42 8.82 -8.43
N THR A 230 -5.05 7.80 -9.01
CA THR A 230 -5.56 6.63 -8.27
C THR A 230 -4.48 5.57 -8.01
N GLY A 231 -3.32 5.74 -8.63
CA GLY A 231 -2.21 4.81 -8.58
C GLY A 231 -1.42 4.82 -7.27
N LEU A 232 -0.36 4.02 -7.25
CA LEU A 232 0.64 4.02 -6.19
C LEU A 232 1.50 5.27 -6.29
N GLU A 233 1.86 5.86 -5.15
CA GLU A 233 2.82 6.97 -5.11
C GLU A 233 4.13 6.59 -5.81
N VAL A 234 4.60 7.48 -6.69
CA VAL A 234 5.92 7.42 -7.33
C VAL A 234 6.78 8.63 -6.99
N ASP A 235 6.19 9.74 -6.54
CA ASP A 235 6.88 10.98 -6.18
C ASP A 235 6.14 11.62 -5.00
N GLY A 236 6.87 11.87 -3.91
CA GLY A 236 6.31 12.39 -2.66
C GLY A 236 7.26 13.36 -1.96
N VAL A 237 6.70 14.31 -1.21
CA VAL A 237 7.45 15.36 -0.51
C VAL A 237 6.95 15.56 0.91
N SER A 238 7.86 15.58 1.88
CA SER A 238 7.54 15.94 3.27
C SER A 238 7.08 17.38 3.38
N VAL A 239 6.03 17.61 4.17
CA VAL A 239 5.42 18.92 4.38
C VAL A 239 5.28 19.19 5.89
N PRO A 240 5.17 20.46 6.34
CA PRO A 240 4.86 20.74 7.73
C PRO A 240 3.50 20.12 8.11
N PRO A 241 3.29 19.70 9.36
CA PRO A 241 1.99 19.20 9.79
C PRO A 241 0.87 20.20 9.52
N THR A 242 -0.14 19.78 8.76
CA THR A 242 -1.34 20.57 8.54
C THR A 242 -2.23 20.46 9.79
N PRO A 243 -2.53 21.56 10.52
CA PRO A 243 -3.18 21.48 11.83
C PRO A 243 -4.51 20.72 11.83
N ILE A 244 -5.33 20.90 10.79
CA ILE A 244 -6.63 20.22 10.69
C ILE A 244 -6.49 18.72 10.39
N LEU A 245 -5.53 18.33 9.55
CA LEU A 245 -5.26 16.91 9.25
C LEU A 245 -4.75 16.19 10.50
N ARG A 246 -3.80 16.80 11.21
CA ARG A 246 -3.30 16.28 12.48
C ARG A 246 -4.44 16.09 13.49
N LYS A 247 -5.34 17.08 13.62
CA LYS A 247 -6.51 16.98 14.49
C LYS A 247 -7.43 15.82 14.08
N TYR A 248 -7.70 15.63 12.79
CA TYR A 248 -8.49 14.49 12.32
C TYR A 248 -7.81 13.15 12.63
N CYS A 249 -6.49 13.05 12.44
CA CYS A 249 -5.72 11.87 12.80
C CYS A 249 -5.82 11.58 14.30
N GLU A 250 -5.55 12.58 15.15
CA GLU A 250 -5.63 12.44 16.60
C GLU A 250 -7.04 12.01 17.06
N THR A 251 -8.09 12.62 16.47
CA THR A 251 -9.49 12.28 16.79
C THR A 251 -9.82 10.83 16.43
N LEU A 252 -9.44 10.37 15.22
CA LEU A 252 -9.72 9.00 14.78
C LEU A 252 -8.90 7.98 15.58
N VAL A 253 -7.60 8.24 15.78
CA VAL A 253 -6.71 7.38 16.56
C VAL A 253 -7.22 7.24 18.00
N GLN A 254 -7.67 8.33 18.62
CA GLN A 254 -8.25 8.34 19.95
C GLN A 254 -9.53 7.52 20.02
N HIS A 255 -10.46 7.70 19.07
CA HIS A 255 -11.71 6.95 19.04
C HIS A 255 -11.50 5.44 18.92
N LEU A 256 -10.48 5.02 18.18
CA LEU A 256 -10.14 3.61 17.97
C LEU A 256 -9.31 3.01 19.12
N ASP A 257 -8.94 3.78 20.15
CA ASP A 257 -7.95 3.38 21.17
C ASP A 257 -6.66 2.78 20.55
N TYR A 258 -6.25 3.34 19.41
CA TYR A 258 -5.29 2.69 18.53
C TYR A 258 -3.89 2.62 19.17
N THR A 259 -3.26 1.44 19.09
CA THR A 259 -1.87 1.21 19.46
C THR A 259 -1.09 0.61 18.30
N GLY A 260 0.09 1.16 18.02
CA GLY A 260 0.98 0.74 16.93
C GLY A 260 1.27 1.87 15.95
N VAL A 261 1.63 1.51 14.71
CA VAL A 261 1.89 2.47 13.63
C VAL A 261 0.83 2.38 12.55
N GLY A 262 0.58 3.48 11.86
CA GLY A 262 -0.39 3.54 10.77
C GLY A 262 -0.18 4.74 9.85
N CYS A 263 -1.03 4.83 8.83
CA CYS A 263 -1.08 5.98 7.93
C CYS A 263 -2.54 6.28 7.60
N ILE A 264 -2.99 7.51 7.88
CA ILE A 264 -4.30 7.99 7.42
C ILE A 264 -4.06 8.79 6.15
N GLN A 265 -4.81 8.46 5.11
CA GLN A 265 -4.73 9.15 3.82
C GLN A 265 -5.95 10.04 3.65
N PHE A 266 -5.71 11.22 3.10
CA PHE A 266 -6.74 12.18 2.74
C PHE A 266 -6.68 12.47 1.24
N ILE A 267 -7.73 13.12 0.74
CA ILE A 267 -7.72 13.81 -0.55
C ILE A 267 -8.00 15.29 -0.31
N ALA A 268 -7.10 16.14 -0.80
CA ALA A 268 -7.20 17.58 -0.71
C ALA A 268 -7.75 18.13 -2.03
N ASP A 269 -8.96 18.70 -1.98
CA ASP A 269 -9.60 19.35 -3.12
C ASP A 269 -8.87 20.65 -3.44
N ARG A 270 -8.33 20.76 -4.66
CA ARG A 270 -7.57 21.94 -5.09
C ARG A 270 -8.41 23.20 -5.23
N GLN A 271 -9.71 23.07 -5.45
CA GLN A 271 -10.61 24.21 -5.65
C GLN A 271 -11.07 24.79 -4.31
N THR A 272 -11.38 23.92 -3.36
CA THR A 272 -11.97 24.32 -2.07
C THR A 272 -10.97 24.32 -0.91
N SER A 273 -9.77 23.78 -1.10
CA SER A 273 -8.77 23.54 -0.04
C SER A 273 -9.32 22.71 1.13
N SER A 274 -10.37 21.93 0.86
CA SER A 274 -10.99 21.02 1.83
C SER A 274 -10.30 19.66 1.78
N PHE A 275 -10.13 19.04 2.95
CA PHE A 275 -9.56 17.71 3.09
C PHE A 275 -10.66 16.71 3.40
N TYR A 276 -10.67 15.61 2.66
CA TYR A 276 -11.60 14.53 2.85
C TYR A 276 -10.87 13.23 3.17
N PHE A 277 -11.37 12.46 4.12
CA PHE A 277 -10.86 11.14 4.47
C PHE A 277 -10.92 10.21 3.27
N LEU A 278 -9.83 9.48 3.02
CA LEU A 278 -9.76 8.47 1.96
C LEU A 278 -9.77 7.06 2.55
N GLU A 279 -8.77 6.75 3.37
CA GLU A 279 -8.60 5.46 4.04
C GLU A 279 -7.64 5.57 5.24
N ILE A 280 -7.66 4.55 6.11
CA ILE A 280 -6.63 4.32 7.12
C ILE A 280 -5.94 3.00 6.81
N ASN A 281 -4.61 3.02 6.76
CA ASN A 281 -3.76 1.84 6.63
C ASN A 281 -3.26 1.48 8.04
N PRO A 282 -3.81 0.42 8.68
CA PRO A 282 -3.47 0.04 10.07
C PRO A 282 -2.14 -0.72 10.15
N ARG A 283 -1.13 -0.22 9.43
CA ARG A 283 0.20 -0.80 9.24
C ARG A 283 1.18 0.25 8.74
N LEU A 284 2.45 -0.13 8.62
CA LEU A 284 3.42 0.66 7.86
C LEU A 284 2.92 0.86 6.43
N ASP A 285 2.79 2.12 6.02
CA ASP A 285 2.45 2.44 4.65
C ASP A 285 3.61 2.14 3.69
N ALA A 286 3.28 1.91 2.42
CA ALA A 286 4.26 1.60 1.39
C ALA A 286 5.24 2.75 1.09
N THR A 287 5.01 3.92 1.69
CA THR A 287 5.77 5.16 1.57
C THR A 287 6.61 5.45 2.83
N CYS A 288 6.62 4.55 3.83
CA CYS A 288 7.34 4.69 5.10
C CYS A 288 8.87 4.89 4.98
N VAL A 289 9.43 4.76 3.78
CA VAL A 289 10.85 5.04 3.52
C VAL A 289 11.18 6.53 3.62
N LEU A 290 10.22 7.41 3.28
CA LEU A 290 10.42 8.85 3.40
C LEU A 290 10.59 9.28 4.86
N PRO A 291 9.65 8.98 5.79
CA PRO A 291 9.86 9.30 7.19
C PRO A 291 11.11 8.63 7.78
N TYR A 292 11.42 7.39 7.38
CA TYR A 292 12.66 6.70 7.79
C TYR A 292 13.92 7.50 7.42
N HIS A 293 13.98 8.04 6.20
CA HIS A 293 15.09 8.90 5.78
C HIS A 293 15.05 10.32 6.38
N CYS A 294 13.90 10.75 6.88
CA CYS A 294 13.75 11.97 7.68
C CYS A 294 14.07 11.77 9.17
N GLY A 295 14.56 10.59 9.56
CA GLY A 295 14.96 10.29 10.95
C GLY A 295 13.87 9.66 11.81
N LEU A 296 12.69 9.39 11.25
CA LEU A 296 11.57 8.76 11.95
C LEU A 296 11.50 7.26 11.61
N ASP A 297 12.12 6.44 12.44
CA ASP A 297 12.18 5.00 12.25
C ASP A 297 10.87 4.31 12.71
N PHE A 298 9.79 4.50 11.94
CA PHE A 298 8.49 3.86 12.19
C PHE A 298 8.56 2.33 12.31
N PRO A 299 9.38 1.59 11.51
CA PRO A 299 9.55 0.16 11.75
C PRO A 299 10.07 -0.14 13.16
N ARG A 300 11.06 0.61 13.66
CA ARG A 300 11.53 0.43 15.04
C ARG A 300 10.47 0.81 16.07
N MET A 301 9.78 1.93 15.86
CA MET A 301 8.68 2.37 16.75
C MET A 301 7.58 1.31 16.84
N ALA A 302 7.24 0.64 15.73
CA ALA A 302 6.26 -0.45 15.74
C ALA A 302 6.68 -1.62 16.64
N VAL A 303 7.98 -1.96 16.66
CA VAL A 303 8.53 -2.96 17.58
C VAL A 303 8.43 -2.52 19.02
N ASP A 304 8.81 -1.29 19.32
CA ASP A 304 8.79 -0.76 20.69
C ASP A 304 7.35 -0.70 21.23
N LEU A 305 6.37 -0.33 20.40
CA LEU A 305 4.95 -0.25 20.76
C LEU A 305 4.27 -1.61 20.98
N THR A 306 4.75 -2.67 20.31
CA THR A 306 4.18 -4.02 20.46
C THR A 306 4.56 -4.67 21.81
N GLY A 307 5.55 -4.11 22.52
CA GLY A 307 6.04 -4.63 23.80
C GLY A 307 5.31 -4.12 25.05
N GLY A 308 4.36 -3.18 24.92
CA GLY A 308 3.75 -2.47 26.04
C GLY A 308 2.48 -3.12 26.57
N SER A 309 2.60 -4.21 27.34
CA SER A 309 1.56 -4.60 28.30
C SER A 309 1.76 -3.92 29.67
N GLY A 310 2.36 -2.74 29.68
CA GLY A 310 2.66 -1.97 30.87
C GLY A 310 2.91 -0.52 30.50
N GLU A 311 2.33 0.38 31.28
CA GLU A 311 2.10 1.82 31.11
C GLU A 311 3.35 2.70 30.81
N CYS A 312 4.52 2.11 30.59
CA CYS A 312 5.75 2.84 30.35
C CYS A 312 5.90 3.18 28.86
N LEU A 313 5.72 4.47 28.56
CA LEU A 313 6.02 5.06 27.26
C LEU A 313 7.48 4.76 26.86
N PRO A 314 7.74 4.31 25.61
CA PRO A 314 9.09 4.27 25.08
C PRO A 314 9.89 5.55 25.35
N SER A 315 11.17 5.42 25.71
CA SER A 315 12.02 6.55 26.14
C SER A 315 12.20 7.65 25.09
N TRP A 316 11.92 7.37 23.81
CA TRP A 316 11.99 8.36 22.74
C TRP A 316 10.78 9.31 22.69
N ILE A 317 9.71 9.05 23.46
CA ILE A 317 8.46 9.84 23.43
C ILE A 317 8.60 11.22 24.08
N GLU A 318 9.55 11.40 25.00
CA GLU A 318 9.76 12.68 25.69
C GLU A 318 10.46 13.73 24.81
N SER A 319 10.96 13.33 23.63
CA SER A 319 11.56 14.25 22.66
C SER A 319 10.47 14.76 21.70
N SER A 320 10.28 16.08 21.60
CA SER A 320 9.54 16.64 20.47
C SER A 320 10.27 16.27 19.17
N ILE A 321 9.71 15.35 18.38
CA ILE A 321 10.38 14.87 17.17
C ILE A 321 9.96 15.72 15.98
N ASP A 322 10.71 16.79 15.74
CA ASP A 322 10.63 17.52 14.49
C ASP A 322 11.22 16.69 13.34
N TYR A 323 10.72 16.91 12.13
CA TYR A 323 11.26 16.28 10.93
C TYR A 323 11.57 17.32 9.84
N PRO A 324 12.59 17.08 8.99
CA PRO A 324 12.92 17.99 7.91
C PRO A 324 11.79 18.04 6.87
N VAL A 325 11.38 19.25 6.51
CA VAL A 325 10.38 19.55 5.48
C VAL A 325 11.05 19.70 4.11
N GLY A 326 10.32 19.39 3.04
CA GLY A 326 10.79 19.56 1.66
C GLY A 326 11.68 18.41 1.16
N ARG A 327 11.92 17.38 1.99
CA ARG A 327 12.60 16.15 1.58
C ARG A 327 11.73 15.35 0.62
N ARG A 328 12.32 14.86 -0.47
CA ARG A 328 11.61 14.16 -1.54
C ARG A 328 12.04 12.72 -1.73
N VAL A 329 11.07 11.86 -2.05
CA VAL A 329 11.30 10.46 -2.42
C VAL A 329 10.77 10.17 -3.81
N HIS A 330 11.49 9.33 -4.56
CA HIS A 330 11.07 8.90 -5.89
C HIS A 330 11.14 7.38 -6.06
N TRP A 331 10.14 6.81 -6.74
CA TRP A 331 10.08 5.40 -7.11
C TRP A 331 10.11 5.24 -8.63
N LEU A 332 11.32 5.32 -9.19
CA LEU A 332 11.56 5.25 -10.63
C LEU A 332 10.96 3.98 -11.30
N LEU A 333 11.06 2.81 -10.67
CA LEU A 333 10.50 1.59 -11.24
C LEU A 333 8.97 1.66 -11.38
N GLY A 334 8.28 2.24 -10.40
CA GLY A 334 6.83 2.46 -10.49
C GLY A 334 6.49 3.41 -11.61
N ASP A 335 7.31 4.43 -11.78
CA ASP A 335 7.17 5.43 -12.84
C ASP A 335 7.28 4.84 -14.25
N LEU A 336 8.28 3.99 -14.46
CA LEU A 336 8.48 3.27 -15.71
C LEU A 336 7.33 2.30 -15.99
N ARG A 337 6.84 1.60 -14.95
CA ARG A 337 5.67 0.72 -15.06
C ARG A 337 4.40 1.50 -15.40
N GLY A 338 4.19 2.65 -14.76
CA GLY A 338 3.06 3.54 -15.03
C GLY A 338 3.03 4.00 -16.48
N LEU A 339 4.20 4.38 -17.04
CA LEU A 339 4.32 4.72 -18.45
C LEU A 339 3.98 3.54 -19.37
N VAL A 340 4.49 2.33 -19.07
CA VAL A 340 4.19 1.11 -19.84
C VAL A 340 2.70 0.79 -19.80
N HIS A 341 2.08 0.80 -18.63
CA HIS A 341 0.63 0.56 -18.50
C HIS A 341 -0.18 1.63 -19.21
N GLY A 342 0.22 2.90 -19.11
CA GLY A 342 -0.46 3.99 -19.80
C GLY A 342 -0.46 3.81 -21.32
N LEU A 343 0.64 3.32 -21.88
CA LEU A 343 0.76 2.99 -23.31
C LEU A 343 -0.06 1.75 -23.68
N GLU A 344 -0.03 0.68 -22.87
CA GLU A 344 -0.79 -0.55 -23.10
C GLU A 344 -2.31 -0.28 -23.06
N ASP A 345 -2.77 0.54 -22.11
CA ASP A 345 -4.17 0.93 -21.94
C ASP A 345 -4.60 2.07 -22.89
N ARG A 346 -3.68 2.59 -23.70
CA ARG A 346 -3.89 3.76 -24.60
C ARG A 346 -4.44 5.00 -23.87
N THR A 347 -4.12 5.15 -22.59
CA THR A 347 -4.52 6.30 -21.77
C THR A 347 -3.56 7.47 -21.89
N VAL A 348 -2.37 7.26 -22.47
CA VAL A 348 -1.38 8.31 -22.74
C VAL A 348 -1.12 8.46 -24.24
N ASN A 349 -1.25 9.69 -24.74
CA ASN A 349 -0.85 10.05 -26.11
C ASN A 349 0.63 10.46 -26.17
N PHE A 350 1.15 10.70 -27.38
CA PHE A 350 2.57 11.07 -27.59
C PHE A 350 3.03 12.27 -26.74
N TYR A 351 2.20 13.32 -26.63
CA TYR A 351 2.52 14.48 -25.79
C TYR A 351 2.52 14.15 -24.30
N ALA A 352 1.59 13.31 -23.85
CA ALA A 352 1.53 12.83 -22.47
C ALA A 352 2.77 11.98 -22.12
N VAL A 353 3.30 11.19 -23.06
CA VAL A 353 4.56 10.44 -22.88
C VAL A 353 5.73 11.41 -22.68
N ILE A 354 5.88 12.42 -23.53
CA ILE A 354 6.95 13.43 -23.38
C ILE A 354 6.83 14.14 -22.03
N ARG A 355 5.61 14.51 -21.63
CA ARG A 355 5.34 15.13 -20.33
C ARG A 355 5.73 14.21 -19.18
N TRP A 356 5.34 12.92 -19.23
CA TRP A 356 5.67 11.92 -18.22
C TRP A 356 7.18 11.75 -18.09
N LEU A 357 7.90 11.63 -19.20
CA LEU A 357 9.36 11.50 -19.20
C LEU A 357 10.03 12.75 -18.60
N ARG A 358 9.58 13.95 -18.93
CA ARG A 358 10.07 15.20 -18.32
C ARG A 358 9.80 15.23 -16.81
N GLN A 359 8.61 14.83 -16.38
CA GLN A 359 8.25 14.75 -14.95
C GLN A 359 9.11 13.71 -14.21
N MET A 360 9.33 12.54 -14.80
CA MET A 360 10.19 11.50 -14.24
C MET A 360 11.65 11.97 -14.11
N LEU A 361 12.20 12.62 -15.14
CA LEU A 361 13.56 13.19 -15.08
C LEU A 361 13.68 14.30 -14.03
N ASN A 362 12.66 15.16 -13.93
CA ASN A 362 12.61 16.19 -12.89
C ASN A 362 12.52 15.56 -11.49
N ALA A 363 11.70 14.53 -11.30
CA ALA A 363 11.58 13.83 -10.02
C ALA A 363 12.92 13.19 -9.61
N LEU A 364 13.61 12.52 -10.55
CA LEU A 364 14.95 11.97 -10.31
C LEU A 364 15.99 13.02 -9.90
N LYS A 365 15.93 14.21 -10.50
CA LYS A 365 16.84 15.31 -10.18
C LYS A 365 16.55 15.93 -8.81
N MET A 366 15.27 15.99 -8.45
CA MET A 366 14.79 16.68 -7.23
C MET A 366 14.68 15.74 -6.02
N SER A 367 14.69 14.43 -6.23
CA SER A 367 14.55 13.44 -5.16
C SER A 367 15.81 13.37 -4.32
N ASP A 368 15.64 13.45 -3.01
CA ASP A 368 16.72 13.19 -2.05
C ASP A 368 16.98 11.70 -1.87
N PHE A 369 15.92 10.90 -1.99
CA PHE A 369 15.94 9.48 -1.71
C PHE A 369 15.24 8.68 -2.80
N HIS A 370 15.76 7.49 -3.10
CA HIS A 370 15.08 6.54 -3.95
C HIS A 370 14.34 5.52 -3.08
N LEU A 371 13.08 5.20 -3.42
CA LEU A 371 12.19 4.40 -2.58
C LEU A 371 12.75 3.02 -2.19
N THR A 372 13.42 2.31 -3.11
CA THR A 372 14.00 0.98 -2.85
C THR A 372 15.54 0.94 -2.86
N PHE A 373 16.21 1.80 -3.63
CA PHE A 373 17.66 1.76 -3.84
C PHE A 373 18.41 2.30 -2.63
N SER A 374 19.50 1.62 -2.26
CA SER A 374 20.47 2.09 -1.30
C SER A 374 21.85 1.67 -1.75
N TRP A 375 22.83 2.56 -1.66
CA TRP A 375 24.24 2.24 -1.95
C TRP A 375 24.78 1.13 -1.05
N ARG A 376 24.27 1.02 0.18
CA ARG A 376 24.69 -0.02 1.11
C ARG A 376 24.04 -1.37 0.81
N ASP A 377 22.93 -1.38 0.08
CA ASP A 377 22.10 -2.55 -0.20
C ASP A 377 21.43 -2.47 -1.59
N PRO A 378 22.23 -2.51 -2.69
CA PRO A 378 21.72 -2.23 -4.04
C PRO A 378 21.03 -3.43 -4.70
N LEU A 379 21.39 -4.66 -4.33
CA LEU A 379 20.97 -5.89 -5.00
C LEU A 379 19.44 -6.08 -5.09
N PRO A 380 18.63 -5.81 -4.05
CA PRO A 380 17.17 -5.91 -4.17
C PRO A 380 16.60 -5.05 -5.29
N THR A 381 17.10 -3.82 -5.41
CA THR A 381 16.61 -2.90 -6.44
C THR A 381 17.12 -3.30 -7.81
N GLY A 382 18.40 -3.67 -7.93
CA GLY A 382 18.96 -4.20 -9.18
C GLY A 382 18.15 -5.40 -9.71
N PHE A 383 17.75 -6.31 -8.83
CA PHE A 383 16.92 -7.46 -9.18
C PHE A 383 15.53 -7.05 -9.69
N LEU A 384 14.89 -6.04 -9.10
CA LEU A 384 13.60 -5.52 -9.59
C LEU A 384 13.71 -4.96 -11.03
N TYR A 385 14.77 -4.22 -11.32
CA TYR A 385 15.03 -3.70 -12.68
C TYR A 385 15.35 -4.82 -13.66
N TRP A 386 16.19 -5.79 -13.27
CA TRP A 386 16.48 -6.99 -14.06
C TRP A 386 15.20 -7.74 -14.45
N ARG A 387 14.30 -8.01 -13.49
CA ARG A 387 13.01 -8.65 -13.76
C ARG A 387 12.15 -7.86 -14.73
N MET A 388 12.13 -6.53 -14.63
CA MET A 388 11.40 -5.69 -15.57
C MET A 388 11.95 -5.82 -17.00
N ILE A 389 13.29 -5.81 -17.16
CA ILE A 389 13.94 -5.97 -18.46
C ILE A 389 13.63 -7.35 -19.07
N VAL A 390 13.80 -8.42 -18.29
CA VAL A 390 13.54 -9.80 -18.75
C VAL A 390 12.07 -10.01 -19.12
N SER A 391 11.14 -9.52 -18.30
CA SER A 391 9.71 -9.61 -18.62
C SER A 391 9.32 -8.78 -19.85
N GLY A 392 9.94 -7.62 -20.05
CA GLY A 392 9.81 -6.83 -21.28
C GLY A 392 10.31 -7.60 -22.51
N TRP A 393 11.49 -8.19 -22.42
CA TRP A 393 12.07 -9.01 -23.50
C TRP A 393 11.18 -10.21 -23.86
N ASN A 394 10.67 -10.92 -22.87
CA ASN A 394 9.78 -12.07 -23.09
C ASN A 394 8.46 -11.67 -23.78
N ARG A 395 7.89 -10.50 -23.44
CA ARG A 395 6.71 -9.93 -24.13
C ARG A 395 6.99 -9.57 -25.58
N VAL A 396 8.16 -8.99 -25.88
CA VAL A 396 8.54 -8.70 -27.27
C VAL A 396 8.71 -10.00 -28.05
N ARG A 397 9.41 -10.98 -27.48
CA ARG A 397 9.64 -12.29 -28.11
C ARG A 397 8.34 -13.04 -28.40
N SER A 398 7.35 -13.00 -27.48
CA SER A 398 6.05 -13.63 -27.71
C SER A 398 5.25 -12.93 -28.81
N ARG A 399 5.23 -11.59 -28.86
CA ARG A 399 4.58 -10.82 -29.93
C ARG A 399 5.23 -11.06 -31.30
N VAL A 400 6.56 -11.15 -31.35
CA VAL A 400 7.31 -11.47 -32.57
C VAL A 400 6.97 -12.88 -33.05
N ARG A 401 6.97 -13.88 -32.16
CA ARG A 401 6.54 -15.25 -32.48
C ARG A 401 5.08 -15.32 -32.97
N ALA A 402 4.17 -14.59 -32.34
CA ALA A 402 2.76 -14.53 -32.77
C ALA A 402 2.63 -13.94 -34.18
N ARG A 403 3.35 -12.85 -34.49
CA ARG A 403 3.38 -12.26 -35.84
C ARG A 403 3.97 -13.19 -36.90
N PHE A 404 5.02 -13.93 -36.56
CA PHE A 404 5.60 -14.93 -37.47
C PHE A 404 4.67 -16.14 -37.69
N ALA A 405 3.92 -16.55 -36.68
CA ALA A 405 2.90 -17.59 -36.81
C ALA A 405 1.71 -17.13 -37.69
N GLU A 406 1.27 -15.88 -37.54
CA GLU A 406 0.24 -15.27 -38.38
C GLU A 406 0.70 -15.07 -39.84
N SER A 407 1.97 -14.76 -40.10
CA SER A 407 2.50 -14.68 -41.47
C SER A 407 2.64 -16.06 -42.12
N SER A 408 3.10 -17.09 -41.40
CA SER A 408 3.19 -18.46 -41.93
C SER A 408 1.82 -19.07 -42.27
N HIS A 409 0.75 -18.65 -41.58
CA HIS A 409 -0.62 -19.06 -41.90
C HIS A 409 -1.21 -18.33 -43.11
N ARG A 410 -0.70 -17.14 -43.47
CA ARG A 410 -1.10 -16.43 -44.70
C ARG A 410 -0.40 -16.97 -45.94
N ASP A 411 0.87 -17.34 -45.81
CA ASP A 411 1.66 -17.88 -46.93
C ASP A 411 1.25 -19.32 -47.32
N THR A 412 0.70 -20.10 -46.38
CA THR A 412 0.17 -21.45 -46.66
C THR A 412 -1.21 -21.44 -47.35
N ASN A 413 -1.98 -20.36 -47.23
CA ASN A 413 -3.30 -20.22 -47.87
C ASN A 413 -3.26 -19.52 -49.25
N GLN A 414 -2.13 -18.96 -49.68
CA GLN A 414 -1.97 -18.36 -51.01
C GLN A 414 -1.31 -19.29 -52.05
N GLY A 415 -0.89 -20.50 -51.64
CA GLY A 415 -0.30 -21.51 -52.53
C GLY A 415 -1.27 -22.60 -53.02
N ALA A 416 -2.57 -22.46 -52.74
CA ALA A 416 -3.61 -23.42 -53.15
C ALA A 416 -4.69 -22.71 -53.99
N HIS A 417 -4.29 -22.24 -55.17
CA HIS A 417 -5.21 -21.89 -56.27
C HIS A 417 -4.63 -22.34 -57.60
#